data_AF-A0A7U2EVE6-F1
#
_entry.id   AF-A0A7U2EVE6-F1
#
_cell.length_a   1.000
_cell.length_b   1.000
_cell.length_c   1.000
_cell.angle_alpha   90.00
_cell.angle_beta   90.00
_cell.angle_gamma   90.00
#
_symmetry.space_group_name_H-M   'P 1'
#
loop_
_entity.id
_entity.type
_entity.pdbx_description
1 polymer ?
#
loop_
_entity_poly.entity_id
_entity_poly.type
_entity_poly.pdbx_seq_one_letter_code
_entity_poly.pdbx_strand_id
1 'polypeptide(L)' 'MPPKQIHGKGRTLAEPSFAANTLHAFTDKENRSVVTAIGLFAIGVTFLHSSWAEILLPA' A
#
# COMPACT_ATOMS: atom_id res chain seq x y z
N MET A 1 -34.38 -5.20 40.97
CA MET A 1 -34.78 -4.31 39.84
C MET A 1 -34.30 -4.97 38.55
N PRO A 2 -35.06 -4.91 37.45
CA PRO A 2 -34.67 -5.51 36.17
C PRO A 2 -33.54 -4.69 35.49
N PRO A 3 -32.60 -5.33 34.78
CA PRO A 3 -31.44 -4.66 34.21
C PRO A 3 -31.85 -3.65 33.12
N LYS A 4 -31.30 -2.45 33.21
CA LYS A 4 -31.58 -1.32 32.31
C LYS A 4 -30.99 -1.60 30.93
N GLN A 5 -31.85 -1.78 29.92
CA GLN A 5 -31.44 -1.97 28.52
C GLN A 5 -30.82 -0.67 27.97
N ILE A 6 -29.51 -0.70 27.75
CA ILE A 6 -28.75 0.39 27.12
C ILE A 6 -29.04 0.33 25.61
N HIS A 7 -30.06 1.08 25.17
CA HIS A 7 -30.22 1.44 23.75
C HIS A 7 -29.19 2.50 23.36
N GLY A 8 -27.90 2.14 23.45
CA GLY A 8 -26.86 2.90 22.81
C GLY A 8 -26.95 2.61 21.33
N LYS A 9 -27.18 3.64 20.50
CA LYS A 9 -26.95 3.59 19.06
C LYS A 9 -25.48 3.23 18.87
N GLY A 10 -25.22 1.92 18.83
CA GLY A 10 -23.90 1.36 18.73
C GLY A 10 -23.28 1.99 17.50
N ARG A 11 -22.21 2.75 17.70
CA ARG A 11 -21.27 3.01 16.62
C ARG A 11 -20.86 1.61 16.18
N THR A 12 -21.39 1.17 15.04
CA THR A 12 -20.86 0.00 14.38
C THR A 12 -19.38 0.31 14.21
N LEU A 13 -18.53 -0.49 14.86
CA LEU A 13 -17.10 -0.47 14.59
C LEU A 13 -17.03 -0.80 13.10
N ALA A 14 -16.88 0.23 12.25
CA ALA A 14 -16.80 0.05 10.83
C ALA A 14 -15.58 -0.84 10.60
N GLU A 15 -15.82 -2.06 10.13
CA GLU A 15 -14.75 -2.98 9.79
C GLU A 15 -13.78 -2.26 8.86
N PRO A 16 -12.46 -2.28 9.15
CA PRO A 16 -11.50 -1.59 8.31
C PRO A 16 -11.61 -2.16 6.89
N SER A 17 -12.04 -1.31 5.96
CA SER A 17 -12.18 -1.68 4.55
C SER A 17 -10.85 -2.21 4.03
N PHE A 18 -10.88 -3.36 3.34
CA PHE A 18 -9.69 -3.97 2.74
C PHE A 18 -8.92 -2.99 1.84
N ALA A 19 -9.64 -2.16 1.10
CA ALA A 19 -9.06 -1.11 0.25
C ALA A 19 -8.35 -0.03 1.09
N ALA A 20 -8.92 0.36 2.23
CA ALA A 20 -8.30 1.34 3.11
C ALA A 20 -7.05 0.77 3.80
N ASN A 21 -7.09 -0.49 4.22
CA ASN A 21 -5.97 -1.16 4.89
C ASN A 21 -4.78 -1.39 3.93
N THR A 22 -5.05 -1.77 2.68
CA THR A 22 -4.00 -1.93 1.66
C THR A 22 -3.37 -0.59 1.31
N LEU A 23 -4.16 0.47 1.09
CA LEU A 23 -3.62 1.81 0.89
C LEU A 23 -2.77 2.28 2.07
N HIS A 24 -3.21 2.04 3.30
CA HIS A 24 -2.43 2.36 4.50
C HIS A 24 -1.09 1.63 4.50
N ALA A 25 -1.09 0.32 4.23
CA ALA A 25 0.13 -0.48 4.20
C ALA A 25 1.16 -0.01 3.15
N PHE A 26 0.72 0.49 1.99
CA PHE A 26 1.64 1.01 0.97
C PHE A 26 2.04 2.48 1.16
N THR A 27 1.21 3.27 1.85
CA THR A 27 1.45 4.71 2.06
C THR A 27 2.07 5.03 3.42
N ASP A 28 2.12 4.04 4.31
CA ASP A 28 2.74 4.16 5.63
C ASP A 28 4.20 4.56 5.55
N LYS A 29 4.61 5.44 6.47
CA LYS A 29 5.98 5.98 6.50
C LYS A 29 7.04 4.91 6.75
N GLU A 30 6.70 3.90 7.53
CA GLU A 30 7.59 2.76 7.83
C GLU A 30 7.81 1.87 6.60
N ASN A 31 6.80 1.74 5.74
CA ASN A 31 6.87 0.87 4.55
C ASN A 31 7.37 1.64 3.31
N ARG A 32 7.37 2.97 3.36
CA ARG A 32 7.73 3.82 2.23
C ARG A 32 9.10 3.49 1.63
N SER A 33 10.11 3.23 2.46
CA SER A 33 11.47 2.90 1.96
C SER A 33 11.47 1.60 1.18
N VAL A 34 10.81 0.56 1.70
CA VAL A 34 10.69 -0.76 1.06
C VAL A 34 9.90 -0.67 -0.24
N VAL A 35 8.74 0.01 -0.23
CA VAL A 35 7.92 0.21 -1.43
C VAL A 35 8.68 0.99 -2.49
N THR A 36 9.41 2.04 -2.09
CA THR A 36 10.24 2.83 -3.01
C THR A 36 11.37 1.97 -3.60
N ALA A 37 12.06 1.18 -2.78
CA ALA A 37 13.13 0.30 -3.25
C ALA A 37 12.63 -0.74 -4.25
N ILE A 38 11.51 -1.41 -3.95
CA ILE A 38 10.87 -2.37 -4.85
C ILE A 38 10.46 -1.69 -6.16
N GLY A 39 9.85 -0.50 -6.07
CA GLY A 39 9.45 0.28 -7.24
C GLY A 39 10.62 0.65 -8.13
N LEU A 40 11.70 1.21 -7.56
CA LEU A 40 12.90 1.57 -8.31
C LEU A 40 13.60 0.35 -8.92
N PHE A 41 13.66 -0.77 -8.19
CA PHE A 41 14.22 -2.02 -8.69
C PHE A 41 13.43 -2.52 -9.90
N ALA A 42 12.10 -2.59 -9.81
CA ALA A 42 11.25 -3.01 -10.92
C ALA A 42 11.43 -2.09 -12.14
N ILE A 43 11.44 -0.77 -11.93
CA ILE A 43 11.72 0.21 -13.00
C ILE A 43 13.08 -0.07 -13.65
N GLY A 44 14.14 -0.29 -12.85
CA GLY A 44 15.47 -0.59 -13.36
C GLY A 44 15.53 -1.87 -14.18
N VAL A 45 14.89 -2.95 -13.70
CA VAL A 45 14.81 -4.23 -14.43
C VAL A 45 14.05 -4.07 -15.75
N THR A 46 12.89 -3.41 -15.73
CA THR A 46 12.12 -3.16 -16.95
C THR A 46 12.88 -2.27 -17.93
N PHE A 47 13.57 -1.25 -17.43
CA PHE A 47 14.39 -0.37 -18.24
C PHE A 47 15.52 -1.15 -18.92
N LEU A 48 16.29 -1.95 -18.17
CA LEU A 48 17.39 -2.76 -18.71
C LEU A 48 16.92 -3.76 -19.77
N HIS A 49 15.70 -4.29 -19.61
CA HIS A 49 15.13 -5.24 -20.56
C HIS A 49 14.44 -4.53 -21.75
N SER A 50 14.24 -3.22 -21.70
CA SER A 50 13.65 -2.45 -22.79
C SER A 50 14.69 -2.12 -23.87
N SER A 51 14.23 -1.87 -25.10
CA SER A 51 15.09 -1.42 -26.19
C SER A 51 15.78 -0.07 -25.92
N TRP A 52 15.33 0.68 -24.91
CA TRP A 52 15.98 1.91 -24.48
C TRP A 52 17.33 1.67 -23.78
N ALA A 53 17.56 0.48 -23.23
CA ALA A 53 18.85 0.13 -22.64
C ALA A 53 19.96 0.04 -23.70
N GLU A 54 19.63 -0.36 -24.92
CA GLU A 54 20.58 -0.45 -26.03
C GLU A 54 21.16 0.92 -26.41
N ILE A 55 20.43 2.01 -26.15
CA ILE A 55 20.91 3.39 -26.38
C ILE A 55 22.09 3.77 -25.46
N LEU A 56 22.21 3.11 -24.31
CA LEU A 56 23.26 3.37 -23.32
C LEU A 56 24.51 2.50 -23.52
N LEU A 57 24.42 1.47 -24.35
CA LEU A 57 25.58 0.65 -24.70
C LEU A 57 26.36 1.34 -25.82
N PRO A 58 27.68 1.54 -25.67
CA PRO A 58 28.50 2.02 -26.77
C PRO A 58 28.52 0.98 -27.90
N ALA A 59 28.41 1.47 -29.13
CA ALA A 59 28.43 0.66 -30.35
C ALA A 59 29.75 -0.10 -30.55
#